data_AF-A0A822BU27-F1
#
_entry.id   AF-A0A822BU27-F1
#
_cell.length_a   1.000
_cell.length_b   1.000
_cell.length_c   1.000
_cell.angle_alpha   90.00
_cell.angle_beta   90.00
_cell.angle_gamma   90.00
#
_symmetry.space_group_name_H-M   'P 1'
#
loop_
_entity.id
_entity.type
_entity.pdbx_description
1 polymer ?
#
loop_
_entity_poly.entity_id
_entity_poly.type
_entity_poly.pdbx_seq_one_letter_code
_entity_poly.pdbx_strand_id
1 'polypeptide(L)'
;TRRWWLIVTLTQFHFLFYATRTLPNIFALVIALHSFAFWFSKREKSLVWTSAFVILIFRSELVILLGLILLQEVFIKQKFTFRNVLTNGLMASGSAI
;
A
#
# COMPACT_ATOMS: atom_id res chain seq x y z
N THR A 1 18.62 -2.84 -7.57
CA THR A 1 17.35 -2.88 -8.32
C THR A 1 16.31 -1.82 -7.95
N ARG A 2 16.52 -0.92 -6.97
CA ARG A 2 15.51 0.13 -6.61
C ARG A 2 15.62 1.45 -7.40
N ARG A 3 16.78 1.73 -8.02
CA ARG A 3 17.07 3.04 -8.65
C ARG A 3 16.18 3.36 -9.85
N TRP A 4 15.79 2.38 -10.65
CA TRP A 4 14.95 2.60 -11.83
C TRP A 4 13.53 3.08 -11.47
N TRP A 5 12.96 2.53 -10.39
CA TRP A 5 11.67 2.99 -9.85
C TRP A 5 11.73 4.47 -9.48
N LEU A 6 12.79 4.87 -8.76
CA LEU A 6 12.98 6.27 -8.37
C LEU A 6 13.10 7.19 -9.58
N ILE A 7 13.83 6.78 -10.61
CA ILE A 7 13.97 7.56 -11.85
C ILE A 7 12.60 7.73 -12.52
N VAL A 8 11.80 6.66 -12.64
CA VAL A 8 10.45 6.73 -13.24
C VAL A 8 9.50 7.61 -12.42
N THR A 9 9.58 7.56 -11.08
CA THR A 9 8.76 8.44 -10.22
C THR A 9 9.20 9.90 -10.32
N LEU A 10 10.51 10.18 -10.44
CA LEU A 10 11.07 11.53 -10.54
C LEU A 10 10.86 12.17 -11.91
N THR A 11 10.76 11.40 -12.99
CA THR A 11 10.50 11.96 -14.33
C THR A 11 9.03 12.29 -14.57
N GLN A 12 8.12 11.84 -13.70
CA GLN A 12 6.70 12.16 -13.77
C GLN A 12 6.44 13.60 -13.31
N PHE A 13 6.29 14.53 -14.26
CA PHE A 13 5.93 15.93 -13.98
C PHE A 13 4.65 16.05 -13.15
N HIS A 14 3.61 15.27 -13.47
CA HIS A 14 2.33 15.29 -12.76
C HIS A 14 2.50 14.92 -11.28
N PHE A 15 3.37 13.96 -10.97
CA PHE A 15 3.67 13.53 -9.61
C PHE A 15 4.34 14.64 -8.79
N LEU A 16 5.39 15.27 -9.36
CA LEU A 16 6.10 16.39 -8.71
C LEU A 16 5.22 17.62 -8.54
N PHE A 17 4.40 17.95 -9.54
CA PHE A 17 3.44 19.05 -9.46
C PHE A 17 2.47 18.85 -8.28
N TYR A 18 1.89 17.67 -8.17
CA TYR A 18 0.98 17.33 -7.08
C TYR A 18 1.69 17.22 -5.72
N ALA A 19 2.95 16.80 -5.67
CA ALA A 19 3.73 16.72 -4.43
C ALA A 19 3.99 18.08 -3.76
N THR A 20 3.98 19.18 -4.53
CA THR A 20 4.11 20.54 -3.97
C THR A 20 2.87 21.00 -3.19
N ARG A 21 1.73 20.31 -3.35
CA ARG A 21 0.48 20.64 -2.66
C ARG A 21 0.20 19.62 -1.57
N THR A 22 0.11 20.06 -0.33
CA THR A 22 -0.20 19.21 0.84
C THR A 22 -1.69 18.83 0.86
N LEU A 23 -2.13 18.09 -0.15
CA LEU A 23 -3.46 17.49 -0.15
C LEU A 23 -3.41 16.14 0.59
N PRO A 24 -4.48 15.75 1.30
CA PRO A 24 -4.59 14.41 1.92
C PRO A 24 -4.26 13.28 0.95
N ASN A 25 -4.62 13.45 -0.33
CA ASN A 25 -4.34 12.47 -1.38
C ASN A 25 -2.84 12.21 -1.61
N ILE A 26 -1.97 13.20 -1.37
CA ILE A 26 -0.52 13.05 -1.54
C ILE A 26 0.10 12.30 -0.37
N PHE A 27 -0.39 12.54 0.85
CA PHE A 27 -0.01 11.72 2.00
C PHE A 27 -0.44 10.27 1.80
N ALA A 28 -1.65 10.03 1.30
CA ALA A 28 -2.12 8.70 0.94
C ALA A 28 -1.21 8.02 -0.10
N LEU A 29 -0.78 8.78 -1.12
CA LEU A 29 0.11 8.31 -2.18
C LEU A 29 1.49 7.90 -1.63
N VAL A 30 2.11 8.70 -0.76
CA VAL A 30 3.40 8.39 -0.12
C VAL A 30 3.31 7.06 0.64
N ILE A 31 2.25 6.89 1.44
CA ILE A 31 2.09 5.67 2.25
C ILE A 31 1.73 4.48 1.36
N ALA A 32 0.95 4.67 0.29
CA ALA A 32 0.67 3.61 -0.69
C ALA A 32 1.95 3.14 -1.40
N LEU A 33 2.81 4.07 -1.85
CA LEU A 33 4.14 3.75 -2.39
C LEU A 33 5.03 3.01 -1.37
N HIS A 34 4.89 3.34 -0.09
CA HIS A 34 5.57 2.63 0.99
C HIS A 34 5.06 1.19 1.14
N SER A 35 3.74 0.96 1.06
CA SER A 35 3.14 -0.39 1.01
C SER A 35 3.65 -1.19 -0.19
N PHE A 36 3.80 -0.57 -1.36
CA PHE A 36 4.42 -1.19 -2.52
C PHE A 36 5.89 -1.59 -2.27
N ALA A 37 6.66 -0.75 -1.57
CA ALA A 37 8.03 -1.08 -1.21
C ALA A 37 8.11 -2.30 -0.27
N PHE A 38 7.14 -2.45 0.65
CA PHE A 38 7.02 -3.66 1.48
C PHE A 38 6.59 -4.88 0.68
N TRP A 39 5.75 -4.71 -0.32
CA TRP A 39 5.37 -5.78 -1.25
C TRP A 39 6.59 -6.35 -1.96
N PHE A 40 7.41 -5.48 -2.56
CA PHE A 40 8.65 -5.88 -3.22
C PHE A 40 9.67 -6.51 -2.25
N SER A 41 9.65 -6.10 -0.98
CA SER A 41 10.54 -6.63 0.06
C SER A 41 10.02 -7.92 0.71
N LYS A 42 8.88 -8.47 0.25
CA LYS A 42 8.17 -9.63 0.82
C LYS A 42 7.93 -9.50 2.33
N ARG A 43 7.74 -8.28 2.84
CA ARG A 43 7.42 -8.02 4.25
C ARG A 43 5.91 -7.93 4.43
N GLU A 44 5.33 -9.11 4.60
CA GLU A 44 3.89 -9.37 4.49
C GLU A 44 3.06 -8.67 5.58
N LYS A 45 3.50 -8.73 6.85
CA LYS A 45 2.80 -8.09 7.97
C LYS A 45 2.75 -6.56 7.82
N SER A 46 3.89 -5.97 7.45
CA SER A 46 4.01 -4.52 7.25
C SER A 46 3.14 -4.03 6.10
N LEU A 47 3.02 -4.82 5.03
CA LEU A 47 2.16 -4.51 3.89
C LEU A 47 0.67 -4.47 4.28
N VAL A 48 0.18 -5.48 5.01
CA VAL A 48 -1.24 -5.52 5.44
C VAL A 48 -1.55 -4.36 6.40
N TRP A 49 -0.63 -4.04 7.31
CA TRP A 49 -0.80 -2.93 8.25
C TRP A 49 -0.81 -1.57 7.55
N THR A 50 0.16 -1.31 6.67
CA THR A 50 0.25 -0.02 5.98
C THR A 50 -0.86 0.16 4.94
N SER A 51 -1.33 -0.91 4.30
CA SER A 51 -2.49 -0.82 3.41
C SER A 51 -3.78 -0.56 4.18
N ALA A 52 -4.02 -1.26 5.30
CA ALA A 52 -5.20 -1.04 6.15
C ALA A 52 -5.25 0.41 6.67
N PHE A 53 -4.11 0.93 7.16
CA PHE A 53 -3.99 2.32 7.62
C PHE A 53 -4.36 3.33 6.53
N VAL A 54 -3.87 3.13 5.30
CA VAL A 54 -4.16 4.03 4.17
C VAL A 54 -5.62 4.00 3.75
N ILE A 55 -6.21 2.81 3.68
CA ILE A 55 -7.61 2.63 3.27
C ILE A 55 -8.56 3.26 4.29
N LEU A 56 -8.24 3.14 5.58
CA LEU A 56 -9.11 3.57 6.69
C LEU A 56 -9.03 5.08 6.93
N ILE A 57 -7.83 5.68 6.86
CA ILE A 57 -7.61 7.10 7.20
C ILE A 57 -7.79 8.04 6.01
N PHE A 58 -7.32 7.63 4.83
CA PHE A 58 -7.32 8.53 3.68
C PHE A 58 -8.56 8.35 2.84
N ARG A 59 -8.68 7.24 2.11
CA ARG A 59 -9.82 6.98 1.23
C ARG A 59 -9.96 5.50 0.87
N SER A 60 -11.21 5.05 0.77
CA SER A 60 -11.59 3.71 0.34
C SER A 60 -11.29 3.42 -1.13
N GLU A 61 -11.11 4.42 -1.99
CA GLU A 61 -10.77 4.20 -3.41
C GLU A 61 -9.44 3.47 -3.62
N LEU A 62 -8.52 3.59 -2.64
CA LEU A 62 -7.25 2.85 -2.62
C LEU A 62 -7.44 1.36 -2.29
N VAL A 63 -8.61 0.94 -1.79
CA VAL A 63 -8.94 -0.46 -1.52
C VAL A 63 -8.95 -1.27 -2.81
N ILE A 64 -9.32 -0.67 -3.95
CA ILE A 64 -9.33 -1.38 -5.23
C ILE A 64 -7.91 -1.76 -5.59
N LEU A 65 -6.99 -0.79 -5.54
CA LEU A 65 -5.61 -1.00 -5.97
C LEU A 65 -4.82 -1.88 -4.98
N LEU A 66 -4.81 -1.55 -3.69
CA LEU A 66 -4.09 -2.30 -2.66
C LEU A 66 -4.77 -3.64 -2.32
N GLY A 67 -6.10 -3.68 -2.35
CA GLY A 67 -6.87 -4.91 -2.16
C GLY A 67 -6.71 -5.90 -3.31
N LEU A 68 -6.63 -5.44 -4.56
CA LEU A 68 -6.30 -6.31 -5.69
C LEU A 68 -4.91 -6.92 -5.57
N ILE A 69 -3.91 -6.15 -5.11
CA ILE A 69 -2.54 -6.67 -4.89
C ILE A 69 -2.53 -7.72 -3.78
N LEU A 70 -3.26 -7.47 -2.69
CA LEU A 70 -3.44 -8.45 -1.62
C LEU A 70 -4.15 -9.72 -2.10
N LEU A 71 -5.22 -9.57 -2.89
CA LEU A 71 -5.92 -10.70 -3.51
C LEU A 71 -4.99 -11.47 -4.45
N GLN A 72 -4.19 -10.78 -5.25
CA GLN A 72 -3.21 -11.40 -6.15
C GLN A 72 -2.17 -12.21 -5.39
N GLU A 73 -1.63 -11.69 -4.27
CA GLU A 73 -0.68 -12.43 -3.44
C GLU A 73 -1.31 -13.69 -2.81
N VAL A 74 -2.58 -13.63 -2.39
CA VAL A 74 -3.30 -14.77 -1.83
C VAL A 74 -3.61 -15.82 -2.89
N PHE A 75 -4.15 -15.42 -4.04
CA PHE A 75 -4.62 -16.35 -5.08
C PHE A 75 -3.50 -16.92 -5.95
N ILE A 76 -2.54 -16.09 -6.38
CA ILE A 76 -1.54 -16.51 -7.38
C ILE A 76 -0.32 -17.14 -6.71
N LYS A 77 0.15 -16.61 -5.58
CA LYS A 77 1.37 -17.13 -4.94
C LYS A 77 1.09 -18.25 -3.95
N GLN A 78 -0.15 -18.46 -3.52
CA GLN A 78 -0.56 -19.45 -2.51
C GLN A 78 0.34 -19.48 -1.25
N LYS A 79 1.07 -18.40 -0.98
CA LYS A 79 1.97 -18.30 0.18
C LYS A 79 1.23 -17.95 1.47
N PHE A 80 -0.05 -17.60 1.37
CA PHE A 80 -0.88 -17.16 2.46
C PHE A 80 -2.03 -18.14 2.71
N THR A 81 -2.21 -18.50 3.98
CA THR A 81 -3.52 -18.91 4.47
C THR A 81 -4.38 -17.65 4.56
N PHE A 82 -5.51 -17.60 3.84
CA PHE A 82 -6.49 -16.50 3.87
C PHE A 82 -6.80 -15.99 5.29
N ARG A 83 -6.84 -16.91 6.26
CA ARG A 83 -7.02 -16.63 7.68
C ARG A 83 -6.00 -15.64 8.26
N ASN A 84 -4.72 -15.75 7.91
CA ASN A 84 -3.67 -14.86 8.43
C ASN A 84 -3.78 -13.44 7.89
N VAL A 85 -4.18 -13.28 6.63
CA VAL A 85 -4.42 -11.95 6.05
C VAL A 85 -5.63 -11.32 6.72
N LEU A 86 -6.68 -12.10 6.97
CA LEU A 86 -7.90 -11.64 7.65
C LEU A 86 -7.62 -11.26 9.11
N THR A 87 -6.94 -12.10 9.90
CA THR A 87 -6.61 -11.79 11.31
C THR A 87 -5.64 -10.63 11.44
N ASN A 88 -4.61 -10.54 10.57
CA ASN A 88 -3.68 -9.43 10.61
C ASN A 88 -4.33 -8.12 10.12
N GLY A 89 -5.24 -8.20 9.15
CA GLY A 89 -6.04 -7.05 8.69
C GLY A 89 -6.99 -6.57 9.78
N LEU A 90 -7.70 -7.47 10.45
CA LEU A 90 -8.57 -7.14 11.59
C LEU A 90 -7.79 -6.55 12.77
N MET A 91 -6.61 -7.11 13.10
CA MET A 91 -5.73 -6.55 14.13
C MET A 91 -5.19 -5.17 13.74
N ALA A 92 -4.83 -4.95 12.48
CA ALA A 92 -4.41 -3.65 11.98
C ALA A 92 -5.54 -2.63 12.05
N SER A 93 -6.78 -3.02 11.71
CA SER A 93 -7.95 -2.14 11.82
C SER A 93 -8.30 -1.85 13.28
N GLY A 94 -8.21 -2.84 14.18
CA GLY A 94 -8.54 -2.69 15.60
C GLY A 94 -7.49 -1.94 16.43
N SER A 95 -6.31 -1.67 15.87
CA SER A 95 -5.25 -0.88 16.51
C SER A 95 -5.13 0.54 15.96
N ALA A 96 -5.90 0.86 14.91
CA ALA A 96 -6.00 2.18 14.31
C ALA A 96 -7.17 3.02 14.86
N ILE A 97 -7.95 2.46 15.81
CA ILE A 97 -9.07 3.08 16.53
C ILE A 97 -8.65 3.21 17.99
#